data_AF-A0A938STC1-F1
#
_entry.id   AF-A0A938STC1-F1
#
_cell.length_a   1.000
_cell.length_b   1.000
_cell.length_c   1.000
_cell.angle_alpha   90.00
_cell.angle_beta   90.00
_cell.angle_gamma   90.00
#
_symmetry.space_group_name_H-M   'P 1'
#
loop_
_entity.id
_entity.type
_entity.pdbx_description
1 polymer ?
#
loop_
_entity_poly.entity_id
_entity_poly.type
_entity_poly.pdbx_seq_one_letter_code
_entity_poly.pdbx_strand_id
1 'polypeptide(L)'
;MLSVSEHAGLDMSKPPSQMTLVEVAEQLERVTSWIEGERVKEREARQVYDVIRQQVEARIDQIKAYTQELVRHQHMKMSGFAGLLGQKQEVAAVAEGARRPSPAIKPGERPKNLAEAIAAIWSLDKYAEPLTTEEIGEALTEVGYTTDAAPTSIKSSVNQALAKLCRVGRVIRLRADGSRIAIKDTTSRARKYVAAYRLGDEVL
;
A
#
# COMPACT_ATOMS: atom_id res chain seq x y z
N MET A 1 -27.82 14.97 8.93
CA MET A 1 -27.68 15.03 7.47
C MET A 1 -28.90 15.77 6.96
N LEU A 2 -28.73 17.01 6.50
CA LEU A 2 -29.83 17.76 5.88
C LEU A 2 -30.17 17.08 4.54
N SER A 3 -31.45 17.03 4.20
CA SER A 3 -31.88 16.34 2.98
C SER A 3 -31.52 17.19 1.76
N VAL A 4 -31.23 16.56 0.62
CA VAL A 4 -30.89 17.24 -0.66
C VAL A 4 -31.95 18.30 -1.04
N SER A 5 -33.19 18.08 -0.63
CA SER A 5 -34.34 18.97 -0.85
C SER A 5 -34.20 20.31 -0.13
N GLU A 6 -33.58 20.35 1.05
CA GLU A 6 -33.43 21.55 1.87
C GLU A 6 -32.32 22.48 1.35
N HIS A 7 -31.33 21.94 0.64
CA HIS A 7 -30.24 22.74 0.05
C HIS A 7 -30.57 23.28 -1.34
N ALA A 8 -31.43 22.59 -2.10
CA ALA A 8 -31.84 23.01 -3.42
C ALA A 8 -33.02 24.01 -3.44
N GLY A 9 -33.59 24.35 -2.27
CA GLY A 9 -34.75 25.25 -2.17
C GLY A 9 -36.01 24.68 -2.84
N LEU A 10 -36.12 23.35 -2.89
CA LEU A 10 -37.22 22.63 -3.52
C LEU A 10 -38.44 22.63 -2.60
N ASP A 11 -39.47 23.40 -2.96
CA ASP A 11 -40.76 23.36 -2.27
C ASP A 11 -41.62 22.23 -2.82
N MET A 12 -41.43 21.03 -2.25
CA MET A 12 -42.23 19.84 -2.55
C MET A 12 -43.46 19.72 -1.62
N SER A 13 -43.82 20.78 -0.89
CA SER A 13 -44.96 20.76 0.03
C SER A 13 -46.31 20.80 -0.69
N LYS A 14 -46.34 21.35 -1.92
CA LYS A 14 -47.53 21.35 -2.78
C LYS A 14 -47.64 20.02 -3.55
N PRO A 15 -48.79 19.34 -3.55
CA PRO A 15 -48.99 18.14 -4.36
C PRO A 15 -48.98 18.49 -5.86
N PRO A 16 -48.56 17.56 -6.75
CA PRO A 16 -48.40 17.82 -8.19
C PRO A 16 -49.65 18.34 -8.89
N SER A 17 -50.84 17.96 -8.40
CA SER A 17 -52.13 18.42 -8.91
C SER A 17 -52.43 19.90 -8.64
N GLN A 18 -51.62 20.57 -7.82
CA GLN A 18 -51.77 21.97 -7.41
C GLN A 18 -50.62 22.86 -7.92
N MET A 19 -49.63 22.30 -8.63
CA MET A 19 -48.56 23.09 -9.25
C MET A 19 -48.92 23.45 -10.68
N THR A 20 -48.68 24.71 -11.02
CA THR A 20 -48.72 25.17 -12.41
C THR A 20 -47.43 24.77 -13.15
N LEU A 21 -47.51 24.64 -14.48
CA LEU A 21 -46.33 24.35 -15.30
C LEU A 21 -45.22 25.41 -15.16
N VAL A 22 -45.61 26.66 -14.90
CA VAL A 22 -44.67 27.77 -14.66
C VAL A 22 -43.93 27.57 -13.34
N GLU A 23 -44.64 27.22 -12.25
CA GLU A 23 -44.00 26.92 -10.96
C GLU A 23 -43.05 25.71 -11.06
N VAL A 24 -43.40 24.68 -11.83
CA VAL A 24 -42.52 23.54 -12.08
C VAL A 24 -41.26 23.97 -12.85
N ALA A 25 -41.39 24.84 -13.85
CA ALA A 25 -40.25 25.36 -14.61
C ALA A 25 -39.32 26.20 -13.72
N GLU A 26 -39.86 27.07 -12.87
CA GLU A 26 -39.08 27.87 -11.90
C GLU A 26 -38.36 27.01 -10.86
N GLN A 27 -38.97 25.91 -10.42
CA GLN A 27 -38.32 24.96 -9.51
C GLN A 27 -37.19 24.21 -10.22
N LEU A 28 -37.40 23.80 -11.48
CA LEU A 28 -36.35 23.16 -12.29
C LEU A 28 -35.17 24.10 -12.51
N GLU A 29 -35.41 25.37 -12.85
CA GLU A 29 -34.36 26.37 -13.06
C GLU A 29 -33.53 26.61 -11.78
N ARG A 30 -34.19 26.65 -10.62
CA ARG A 30 -33.51 26.77 -9.32
C ARG A 30 -32.61 25.58 -9.04
N VAL A 31 -33.11 24.36 -9.28
CA VAL A 31 -32.32 23.13 -9.10
C VAL A 31 -31.15 23.09 -10.06
N THR A 32 -31.34 23.41 -11.34
CA THR A 32 -30.26 23.40 -12.32
C THR A 32 -29.20 24.43 -11.97
N SER A 33 -29.59 25.64 -11.58
CA SER A 33 -28.66 26.70 -11.15
C SER A 33 -27.86 26.29 -9.91
N TRP A 34 -28.52 25.64 -8.94
CA TRP A 34 -27.85 25.10 -7.75
C TRP A 34 -26.85 24.00 -8.10
N ILE A 35 -27.22 23.04 -8.96
CA ILE A 35 -26.33 21.97 -9.44
C ILE A 35 -25.11 22.57 -10.14
N GLU A 36 -25.31 23.58 -10.98
CA GLU A 36 -24.21 24.27 -11.67
C GLU A 36 -23.27 24.98 -10.68
N GLY A 37 -23.82 25.65 -9.67
CA GLY A 37 -23.04 26.25 -8.59
C GLY A 37 -22.20 25.24 -7.82
N GLU A 38 -22.77 24.09 -7.46
CA GLU A 38 -22.03 23.00 -6.79
C GLU A 38 -20.95 22.41 -7.70
N ARG A 39 -21.22 22.26 -9.00
CA ARG A 39 -20.21 21.82 -9.99
C ARG A 39 -19.06 22.82 -10.15
N VAL A 40 -19.31 24.12 -10.01
CA VAL A 40 -18.24 25.12 -10.01
C VAL A 40 -17.37 24.95 -8.77
N LYS A 41 -17.97 24.86 -7.57
CA LYS A 41 -17.23 24.62 -6.32
C LYS A 41 -16.42 23.33 -6.36
N GLU A 42 -16.97 22.27 -6.94
CA GLU A 42 -16.26 21.00 -7.13
C GLU A 42 -15.03 21.18 -8.03
N ARG A 43 -15.16 21.91 -9.15
CA ARG A 43 -14.04 22.19 -10.05
C ARG A 43 -12.96 23.02 -9.37
N GLU A 44 -13.34 24.04 -8.61
CA GLU A 44 -12.41 24.87 -7.83
C GLU A 44 -11.68 24.03 -6.77
N ALA A 45 -12.39 23.17 -6.03
CA ALA A 45 -11.80 22.28 -5.05
C ALA A 45 -10.82 21.28 -5.69
N ARG A 46 -11.16 20.73 -6.86
CA ARG A 46 -10.25 19.87 -7.64
C ARG A 46 -8.99 20.62 -8.09
N GLN A 47 -9.13 21.85 -8.57
CA GLN A 47 -7.97 22.68 -8.93
C GLN A 47 -7.05 22.94 -7.73
N VAL A 48 -7.61 23.30 -6.57
CA VAL A 48 -6.82 23.51 -5.34
C VAL A 48 -6.11 22.21 -4.93
N TYR A 49 -6.81 21.08 -5.00
CA TYR A 49 -6.22 19.78 -4.71
C TYR A 49 -5.05 19.46 -5.64
N ASP A 50 -5.20 19.70 -6.95
CA ASP A 50 -4.15 19.47 -7.94
C ASP A 50 -2.92 20.35 -7.70
N VAL A 51 -3.12 21.61 -7.30
CA VAL A 51 -2.01 22.51 -6.93
C VAL A 51 -1.26 21.96 -5.71
N ILE A 52 -1.97 21.55 -4.66
CA ILE A 52 -1.36 20.98 -3.45
C ILE A 52 -0.63 19.68 -3.81
N ARG A 53 -1.23 18.82 -4.63
CA ARG A 53 -0.61 17.59 -5.11
C ARG A 53 0.71 17.88 -5.81
N GLN A 54 0.74 18.80 -6.76
CA GLN A 54 1.95 19.20 -7.48
C GLN A 54 3.03 19.76 -6.54
N GLN A 55 2.65 20.59 -5.56
CA GLN A 55 3.58 21.11 -4.57
C GLN A 55 4.20 20.01 -3.70
N VAL A 56 3.40 19.02 -3.30
CA VAL A 56 3.88 17.87 -2.51
C VAL A 56 4.81 17.00 -3.34
N GLU A 57 4.44 16.68 -4.58
CA GLU A 57 5.28 15.92 -5.52
C GLU A 57 6.63 16.63 -5.74
N ALA A 58 6.63 17.95 -5.98
CA ALA A 58 7.84 18.75 -6.14
C ALA A 58 8.74 18.72 -4.88
N ARG A 59 8.16 18.81 -3.68
CA ARG A 59 8.92 18.71 -2.43
C ARG A 59 9.53 17.33 -2.22
N ILE A 60 8.78 16.27 -2.56
CA ILE A 60 9.29 14.90 -2.50
C ILE A 60 10.51 14.76 -3.40
N ASP A 61 10.46 15.31 -4.62
CA ASP A 61 11.57 15.23 -5.56
C ASP A 61 12.79 16.05 -5.11
N GLN A 62 12.59 17.21 -4.48
CA GLN A 62 13.66 17.96 -3.83
C GLN A 62 14.33 17.15 -2.71
N ILE A 63 13.55 16.48 -1.86
CA ILE A 63 14.08 15.63 -0.78
C ILE A 63 14.88 14.45 -1.35
N LYS A 64 14.38 13.80 -2.42
CA LYS A 64 15.10 12.72 -3.11
C LYS A 64 16.43 13.22 -3.67
N ALA A 65 16.43 14.35 -4.37
CA ALA A 65 17.63 14.96 -4.92
C ALA A 65 18.65 15.28 -3.82
N TYR A 66 18.21 15.90 -2.72
CA TYR A 66 19.06 16.20 -1.58
C TYR A 66 19.65 14.94 -0.95
N THR A 67 18.84 13.88 -0.82
CA THR A 67 19.29 12.59 -0.25
C THR A 67 20.34 11.93 -1.14
N GLN A 68 20.13 11.93 -2.45
CA GLN A 68 21.12 11.41 -3.41
C GLN A 68 22.44 12.17 -3.32
N GLU A 69 22.37 13.50 -3.19
CA GLU A 69 23.55 14.34 -3.06
C GLU A 69 24.29 14.11 -1.74
N LEU A 70 23.55 13.91 -0.64
CA LEU A 70 24.12 13.55 0.66
C LEU A 70 24.86 12.20 0.61
N VAL A 71 24.26 11.19 -0.02
CA VAL A 71 24.88 9.87 -0.21
C VAL A 71 26.13 9.99 -1.08
N ARG A 72 26.10 10.76 -2.16
CA ARG A 72 27.26 11.04 -3.00
C ARG A 72 28.38 11.70 -2.20
N HIS A 73 28.08 12.72 -1.41
CA HIS A 73 29.05 13.40 -0.55
C HIS A 73 29.66 12.47 0.51
N GLN A 74 28.85 11.61 1.14
CA GLN A 74 29.36 10.62 2.09
C GLN A 74 30.27 9.59 1.40
N HIS A 75 29.88 9.11 0.22
CA HIS A 75 30.69 8.17 -0.54
C HIS A 75 32.04 8.77 -0.95
N MET A 76 32.06 10.04 -1.41
CA MET A 76 33.31 10.74 -1.74
C MET A 76 34.22 10.94 -0.52
N LYS A 77 33.66 11.21 0.67
CA LYS A 77 34.45 11.30 1.91
C LYS A 77 35.03 9.95 2.31
N MET A 78 34.27 8.86 2.17
CA MET A 78 34.74 7.52 2.48
C MET A 78 35.82 7.03 1.50
N SER A 79 35.67 7.32 0.20
CA SER A 79 36.68 6.95 -0.80
C SER A 79 37.99 7.73 -0.62
N GLY A 80 37.93 9.00 -0.21
CA GLY A 80 39.11 9.78 0.16
C GLY A 80 39.84 9.24 1.41
N PHE A 81 39.13 8.58 2.32
CA PHE A 81 39.71 7.96 3.51
C PHE A 81 40.26 6.54 3.24
N ALA A 82 39.65 5.81 2.31
CA ALA A 82 40.09 4.47 1.89
C ALA A 82 41.47 4.48 1.21
N GLY A 83 41.88 5.60 0.61
CA GLY A 83 43.22 5.74 0.03
C GLY A 83 44.35 5.93 1.05
N LEU A 84 44.06 6.28 2.31
CA LEU A 84 45.06 6.65 3.32
C LEU A 84 45.30 5.54 4.36
N LEU A 85 44.31 4.67 4.58
CA LEU A 85 44.47 3.42 5.32
C LEU A 85 44.71 2.31 4.29
N GLY A 86 45.99 2.00 4.03
CA GLY A 86 46.43 0.94 3.12
C GLY A 86 45.98 -0.46 3.56
N GLN A 87 44.68 -0.72 3.52
CA GLN A 87 44.14 -2.06 3.56
C GLN A 87 44.08 -2.59 2.14
N LYS A 88 44.98 -3.54 1.87
CA LYS A 88 44.70 -4.65 0.96
C LYS A 88 43.45 -5.36 1.49
N GLN A 89 42.29 -4.81 1.16
CA GLN A 89 41.04 -5.56 1.28
C GLN A 89 40.95 -6.33 -0.02
N GLU A 90 41.38 -7.59 0.02
CA GLU A 90 40.89 -8.56 -0.94
C GLU A 90 39.37 -8.39 -0.97
N VAL A 91 38.88 -7.99 -2.13
CA VAL A 91 37.47 -7.89 -2.41
C VAL A 91 36.98 -9.34 -2.45
N ALA A 92 36.75 -9.92 -1.27
CA ALA A 92 35.77 -10.96 -1.12
C ALA A 92 34.47 -10.28 -1.57
N ALA A 93 34.13 -10.52 -2.84
CA ALA A 93 32.80 -10.31 -3.36
C ALA A 93 31.84 -10.72 -2.26
N VAL A 94 31.02 -9.77 -1.81
CA VAL A 94 29.86 -10.09 -0.99
C VAL A 94 29.06 -11.03 -1.86
N ALA A 95 29.26 -12.32 -1.65
CA ALA A 95 28.51 -13.38 -2.26
C ALA A 95 27.06 -12.97 -2.08
N GLU A 96 26.39 -12.75 -3.21
CA GLU A 96 24.94 -12.72 -3.33
C GLU A 96 24.42 -13.74 -2.33
N GLY A 97 23.81 -13.22 -1.25
CA GLY A 97 23.42 -14.00 -0.11
C GLY A 97 22.61 -15.16 -0.64
N ALA A 98 23.21 -16.35 -0.62
CA ALA A 98 22.60 -17.59 -1.00
C ALA A 98 21.19 -17.57 -0.41
N ARG A 99 20.19 -17.48 -1.29
CA ARG A 99 18.78 -17.58 -0.96
C ARG A 99 18.63 -18.92 -0.28
N ARG A 100 18.78 -18.94 1.05
CA ARG A 100 18.45 -20.14 1.82
C ARG A 100 17.00 -20.41 1.49
N PRO A 101 16.66 -21.55 0.85
CA PRO A 101 15.28 -21.93 0.69
C PRO A 101 14.68 -21.84 2.09
N SER A 102 13.57 -21.09 2.23
CA SER A 102 12.79 -21.16 3.46
C SER A 102 12.62 -22.63 3.78
N PRO A 103 12.86 -23.08 5.03
CA PRO A 103 12.65 -24.46 5.37
C PRO A 103 11.20 -24.76 4.98
N ALA A 104 11.03 -25.62 3.98
CA ALA A 104 9.74 -26.13 3.61
C ALA A 104 9.25 -26.83 4.87
N ILE A 105 8.29 -26.22 5.57
CA ILE A 105 7.62 -26.87 6.68
C ILE A 105 7.06 -28.15 6.09
N LYS A 106 7.55 -29.29 6.58
CA LYS A 106 7.07 -30.59 6.11
C LYS A 106 5.56 -30.61 6.34
N PRO A 107 4.76 -31.10 5.38
CA PRO A 107 3.32 -31.20 5.57
C PRO A 107 3.04 -31.98 6.87
N GLY A 108 2.42 -31.30 7.84
CA GLY A 108 2.12 -31.85 9.18
C GLY A 108 2.91 -31.27 10.36
N GLU A 109 3.96 -30.47 10.14
CA GLU A 109 4.68 -29.80 11.24
C GLU A 109 4.00 -28.46 11.60
N ARG A 110 3.59 -28.30 12.86
CA ARG A 110 2.96 -27.05 13.31
C ARG A 110 3.98 -25.90 13.31
N PRO A 111 3.65 -24.73 12.75
CA PRO A 111 4.56 -23.59 12.75
C PRO A 111 4.85 -23.14 14.19
N LYS A 112 6.12 -22.91 14.51
CA LYS A 112 6.55 -22.56 15.88
C LYS A 112 6.34 -21.08 16.19
N ASN A 113 6.20 -20.26 15.15
CA ASN A 113 5.98 -18.83 15.27
C ASN A 113 5.11 -18.30 14.11
N LEU A 114 4.58 -17.08 14.29
CA LEU A 114 3.70 -16.43 13.31
C LEU A 114 4.37 -16.24 11.94
N ALA A 115 5.68 -15.97 11.88
CA ALA A 115 6.38 -15.75 10.62
C ALA A 115 6.50 -17.05 9.80
N GLU A 116 6.74 -18.17 10.48
CA GLU A 116 6.69 -19.52 9.90
C GLU A 116 5.28 -19.88 9.44
N ALA A 117 4.26 -19.58 10.25
CA ALA A 117 2.86 -19.81 9.89
C ALA A 117 2.48 -19.05 8.61
N ILE A 118 2.85 -17.77 8.52
CA ILE A 118 2.62 -16.96 7.32
C ILE A 118 3.33 -17.55 6.10
N ALA A 119 4.58 -17.99 6.24
CA ALA A 119 5.31 -18.61 5.13
C ALA A 119 4.71 -19.96 4.69
N ALA A 120 4.13 -20.71 5.63
CA ALA A 120 3.46 -21.99 5.37
C ALA A 120 2.17 -21.84 4.58
N ILE A 121 1.48 -20.69 4.61
CA ILE A 121 0.23 -20.49 3.87
C ILE A 121 0.45 -20.78 2.38
N TRP A 122 1.54 -20.26 1.80
CA TRP A 122 1.88 -20.46 0.39
C TRP A 122 2.38 -21.87 0.05
N SER A 123 2.57 -22.77 1.03
CA SER A 123 2.83 -24.19 0.73
C SER A 123 1.54 -24.96 0.42
N LEU A 124 0.37 -24.39 0.74
CA LEU A 124 -0.93 -24.93 0.34
C LEU A 124 -1.22 -24.52 -1.11
N ASP A 125 -1.64 -25.47 -1.94
CA ASP A 125 -1.88 -25.22 -3.37
C ASP A 125 -2.99 -24.20 -3.64
N LYS A 126 -3.98 -24.11 -2.75
CA LYS A 126 -5.08 -23.14 -2.85
C LYS A 126 -4.65 -21.68 -2.66
N TYR A 127 -3.45 -21.44 -2.12
CA TYR A 127 -2.90 -20.11 -1.92
C TYR A 127 -1.73 -19.85 -2.87
N ALA A 128 -1.87 -20.26 -4.13
CA ALA A 128 -0.89 -19.96 -5.18
C ALA A 128 -0.86 -18.46 -5.55
N GLU A 129 -1.98 -17.75 -5.38
CA GLU A 129 -2.11 -16.34 -5.72
C GLU A 129 -1.62 -15.38 -4.61
N PRO A 130 -1.29 -14.13 -4.95
CA PRO A 130 -0.93 -13.13 -3.95
C PRO A 130 -2.11 -12.76 -3.03
N LEU A 131 -1.85 -12.78 -1.73
CA LEU A 131 -2.85 -12.60 -0.68
C LEU A 131 -2.76 -11.22 -0.02
N THR A 132 -3.91 -10.71 0.40
CA THR A 132 -4.05 -9.53 1.26
C THR A 132 -3.73 -9.86 2.72
N THR A 133 -3.55 -8.81 3.54
CA THR A 133 -3.33 -9.00 4.98
C THR A 133 -4.53 -9.67 5.66
N GLU A 134 -5.75 -9.36 5.24
CA GLU A 134 -6.97 -10.01 5.75
C GLU A 134 -6.97 -11.51 5.43
N GLU A 135 -6.77 -11.88 4.16
CA GLU A 135 -6.75 -13.29 3.72
C GLU A 135 -5.64 -14.10 4.40
N ILE A 136 -4.47 -13.49 4.62
CA ILE A 136 -3.38 -14.11 5.39
C ILE A 136 -3.82 -14.40 6.83
N GLY A 137 -4.53 -13.48 7.46
CA GLY A 137 -5.03 -13.64 8.83
C GLY A 137 -6.00 -14.82 8.97
N GLU A 138 -6.89 -15.01 7.99
CA GLU A 138 -7.85 -16.11 7.95
C GLU A 138 -7.16 -17.47 7.70
N ALA A 139 -6.20 -17.49 6.76
CA ALA A 139 -5.46 -18.69 6.37
C ALA A 139 -4.52 -19.24 7.45
N LEU A 140 -4.18 -18.46 8.49
CA LEU A 140 -3.34 -18.92 9.61
C LEU A 140 -3.91 -20.16 10.31
N THR A 141 -5.23 -20.23 10.44
CA THR A 141 -5.89 -21.36 11.13
C THR A 141 -5.72 -22.67 10.38
N GLU A 142 -5.63 -22.61 9.05
CA GLU A 142 -5.57 -23.77 8.18
C GLU A 142 -4.18 -24.41 8.12
N VAL A 143 -3.13 -23.61 8.38
CA VAL A 143 -1.77 -24.11 8.60
C VAL A 143 -1.55 -24.58 10.05
N GLY A 144 -2.62 -24.64 10.84
CA GLY A 144 -2.60 -25.11 12.22
C GLY A 144 -2.01 -24.11 13.22
N TYR A 145 -1.91 -22.83 12.87
CA TYR A 145 -1.51 -21.78 13.81
C TYR A 145 -2.74 -21.30 14.60
N THR A 146 -2.76 -21.62 15.89
CA THR A 146 -3.78 -21.17 16.84
C THR A 146 -3.23 -20.03 17.69
N THR A 147 -4.01 -18.98 17.87
CA THR A 147 -3.67 -17.85 18.73
C THR A 147 -4.89 -17.42 19.53
N ASP A 148 -4.70 -17.16 20.82
CA ASP A 148 -5.75 -16.66 21.72
C ASP A 148 -5.92 -15.12 21.62
N ALA A 149 -5.17 -14.48 20.72
CA ALA A 149 -5.21 -13.04 20.53
C ALA A 149 -6.53 -12.57 19.88
N ALA A 150 -7.05 -11.44 20.34
CA ALA A 150 -8.22 -10.80 19.72
C ALA A 150 -7.97 -10.48 18.22
N PRO A 151 -9.00 -10.50 17.34
CA PRO A 151 -8.83 -10.32 15.89
C PRO A 151 -8.08 -9.05 15.47
N THR A 152 -8.29 -7.94 16.19
CA THR A 152 -7.60 -6.67 15.97
C THR A 152 -6.10 -6.75 16.27
N SER A 153 -5.72 -7.56 17.26
CA SER A 153 -4.34 -7.83 17.64
C SER A 153 -3.63 -8.70 16.59
N ILE A 154 -4.33 -9.72 16.06
CA ILE A 154 -3.80 -10.61 15.01
C ILE A 154 -3.39 -9.81 13.78
N LYS A 155 -4.24 -8.88 13.31
CA LYS A 155 -3.92 -8.04 12.13
C LYS A 155 -2.65 -7.21 12.34
N SER A 156 -2.46 -6.65 13.53
CA SER A 156 -1.24 -5.92 13.89
C SER A 156 -0.01 -6.84 13.88
N SER A 157 -0.11 -8.00 14.53
CA SER A 157 0.97 -8.99 14.58
C SER A 157 1.34 -9.51 13.18
N VAL A 158 0.36 -9.77 12.32
CA VAL A 158 0.57 -10.17 10.91
C VAL A 158 1.31 -9.08 10.15
N ASN A 159 0.91 -7.82 10.27
CA ASN A 159 1.62 -6.71 9.62
C ASN A 159 3.08 -6.58 10.10
N GLN A 160 3.33 -6.75 11.40
CA GLN A 160 4.69 -6.74 11.95
C GLN A 160 5.53 -7.92 11.44
N ALA A 161 4.94 -9.12 11.37
CA ALA A 161 5.60 -10.31 10.85
C ALA A 161 5.88 -10.19 9.34
N LEU A 162 4.92 -9.68 8.56
CA LEU A 162 5.09 -9.40 7.13
C LEU A 162 6.19 -8.38 6.88
N ALA A 163 6.25 -7.29 7.66
CA ALA A 163 7.32 -6.31 7.55
C ALA A 163 8.71 -6.95 7.76
N LYS A 164 8.84 -7.84 8.75
CA LYS A 164 10.08 -8.61 8.99
C LYS A 164 10.39 -9.56 7.83
N LEU A 165 9.41 -10.33 7.35
CA LEU A 165 9.58 -11.27 6.24
C LEU A 165 9.94 -10.57 4.93
N CYS A 166 9.37 -9.39 4.67
CA CYS A 166 9.71 -8.57 3.52
C CYS A 166 11.14 -8.02 3.60
N ARG A 167 11.56 -7.56 4.79
CA ARG A 167 12.94 -7.07 5.01
C ARG A 167 13.99 -8.15 4.78
N VAL A 168 13.67 -9.41 5.08
CA VAL A 168 14.54 -10.58 4.88
C VAL A 168 14.38 -11.18 3.47
N GLY A 169 13.50 -10.62 2.63
CA GLY A 169 13.30 -11.07 1.25
C GLY A 169 12.57 -12.41 1.11
N ARG A 170 11.89 -12.89 2.15
CA ARG A 170 11.10 -14.14 2.11
C ARG A 170 9.69 -13.94 1.54
N VAL A 171 9.16 -12.73 1.66
CA VAL A 171 7.85 -12.32 1.15
C VAL A 171 8.04 -11.07 0.30
N ILE A 172 7.36 -11.01 -0.83
CA ILE A 172 7.40 -9.90 -1.78
C ILE A 172 6.12 -9.08 -1.61
N ARG A 173 6.28 -7.76 -1.57
CA ARG A 173 5.17 -6.80 -1.52
C ARG A 173 4.71 -6.46 -2.92
N LEU A 174 3.40 -6.51 -3.15
CA LEU A 174 2.78 -6.14 -4.42
C LEU A 174 1.79 -5.00 -4.24
N ARG A 175 1.64 -4.17 -5.28
CA ARG A 175 0.56 -3.19 -5.40
C ARG A 175 -0.76 -3.86 -5.78
N ALA A 176 -1.83 -3.06 -5.89
CA ALA A 176 -3.15 -3.55 -6.28
C ALA A 176 -3.19 -4.14 -7.69
N ASP A 177 -2.36 -3.61 -8.60
CA ASP A 177 -2.18 -4.06 -9.98
C ASP A 177 -1.26 -5.30 -10.10
N GLY A 178 -0.74 -5.81 -8.99
CA GLY A 178 0.21 -6.93 -8.98
C GLY A 178 1.66 -6.54 -9.20
N SER A 179 1.98 -5.26 -9.43
CA SER A 179 3.36 -4.81 -9.61
C SER A 179 4.18 -4.97 -8.33
N ARG A 180 5.44 -5.39 -8.47
CA ARG A 180 6.35 -5.57 -7.33
C ARG A 180 6.74 -4.22 -6.73
N ILE A 181 6.74 -4.17 -5.41
CA ILE A 181 7.28 -3.05 -4.63
C ILE A 181 8.68 -3.45 -4.17
N ALA A 182 9.69 -2.65 -4.54
CA ALA A 182 11.06 -2.90 -4.15
C ALA A 182 11.22 -2.99 -2.62
N ILE A 183 12.15 -3.81 -2.12
CA ILE A 183 12.37 -3.98 -0.67
C ILE A 183 12.77 -2.65 -0.02
N LYS A 184 13.54 -1.82 -0.75
CA LYS A 184 14.00 -0.49 -0.29
C LYS A 184 12.93 0.59 -0.36
N ASP A 185 11.80 0.33 -1.01
CA ASP A 185 10.70 1.29 -1.15
C ASP A 185 9.86 1.33 0.13
N THR A 186 9.99 2.41 0.90
CA THR A 186 9.25 2.62 2.16
C THR A 186 7.97 3.44 1.98
N THR A 187 7.73 4.01 0.79
CA THR A 187 6.61 4.93 0.53
C THR A 187 5.45 4.21 -0.14
N SER A 188 5.72 3.26 -1.03
CA SER A 188 4.68 2.47 -1.68
C SER A 188 3.95 1.56 -0.68
N ARG A 189 2.63 1.70 -0.62
CA ARG A 189 1.77 0.85 0.20
C ARG A 189 1.52 -0.49 -0.48
N ALA A 190 1.91 -1.57 0.19
CA ALA A 190 1.56 -2.92 -0.23
C ALA A 190 0.06 -3.17 -0.07
N ARG A 191 -0.52 -3.85 -1.05
CA ARG A 191 -1.91 -4.33 -1.04
C ARG A 191 -1.99 -5.84 -1.03
N LYS A 192 -1.03 -6.51 -1.66
CA LYS A 192 -0.92 -7.97 -1.69
C LYS A 192 0.51 -8.41 -1.35
N TYR A 193 0.64 -9.67 -0.96
CA TYR A 193 1.88 -10.30 -0.55
C TYR A 193 1.96 -11.70 -1.16
N VAL A 194 3.16 -12.13 -1.48
CA VAL A 194 3.40 -13.48 -1.98
C VAL A 194 4.76 -13.97 -1.52
N ALA A 195 4.92 -15.28 -1.29
CA ALA A 195 6.22 -15.83 -0.95
C ALA A 195 7.21 -15.68 -2.11
N ALA A 196 8.46 -15.31 -1.79
CA ALA A 196 9.47 -15.01 -2.81
C ALA A 196 9.76 -16.19 -3.74
N TYR A 197 9.71 -17.43 -3.24
CA TYR A 197 9.97 -18.63 -4.03
C TYR A 197 8.87 -18.94 -5.07
N ARG A 198 7.65 -18.42 -4.89
CA ARG A 198 6.53 -18.63 -5.84
C ARG A 198 6.67 -17.77 -7.09
N LEU A 199 7.40 -16.66 -6.99
CA LEU A 199 7.51 -15.67 -8.06
C LEU A 199 8.65 -15.97 -9.05
N GLY A 200 9.40 -17.06 -8.86
CA GLY A 200 10.53 -17.44 -9.71
C GLY A 200 11.66 -16.41 -9.73
N ASP A 201 12.81 -16.77 -10.30
CA ASP A 201 13.97 -15.88 -10.47
C ASP A 201 13.79 -14.81 -11.55
N GLU A 202 12.55 -14.49 -11.92
CA GLU A 202 12.29 -13.44 -12.87
C GLU A 202 12.46 -12.07 -12.18
N VAL A 203 13.61 -11.49 -12.51
CA VAL A 203 13.97 -10.06 -12.48
C VAL A 203 14.38 -9.53 -11.10
N LEU A 204 15.70 -9.59 -10.88
CA LEU A 204 16.48 -8.69 -10.02
C LEU A 204 16.52 -7.27 -10.61
#